data_AF-A0A9N9UY46-F1
#
_entry.id   AF-A0A9N9UY46-F1
#
_cell.length_a   1.000
_cell.length_b   1.000
_cell.length_c   1.000
_cell.angle_alpha   90.00
_cell.angle_beta   90.00
_cell.angle_gamma   90.00
#
_symmetry.space_group_name_H-M   'P 1'
#
loop_
_entity.id
_entity.type
_entity.pdbx_description
1 polymer ?
#
loop_
_entity_poly.entity_id
_entity_poly.type
_entity_poly.pdbx_seq_one_letter_code
_entity_poly.pdbx_strand_id
1 'polypeptide(L)'
;MHFIKAVASLFALSSCAAAQFSDSEFTLARRELAEAAEEQYLAARDEYIEKRDIFRRAGGNGTCQKAGNGMSCRKYSPEKKMRVHCGPCAKNASPGQYCLCNW
;
A
#
# COMPACT_ATOMS: atom_id res chain seq x y z
N MET A 1 -39.74 -37.30 29.05
CA MET A 1 -38.75 -37.60 27.99
C MET A 1 -39.15 -37.09 26.58
N HIS A 2 -39.96 -36.04 26.46
CA HIS A 2 -40.35 -35.47 25.13
C HIS A 2 -39.58 -34.19 24.76
N PHE A 3 -39.16 -33.41 25.75
CA PHE A 3 -38.43 -32.16 25.56
C PHE A 3 -37.04 -32.37 24.92
N ILE A 4 -36.29 -33.36 25.39
CA ILE A 4 -34.94 -33.68 24.86
C ILE A 4 -35.02 -34.11 23.39
N LYS A 5 -36.08 -34.84 23.00
CA LYS A 5 -36.30 -35.27 21.61
C LYS A 5 -36.58 -34.06 20.70
N ALA A 6 -37.36 -33.08 21.18
CA ALA A 6 -37.66 -31.86 20.44
C ALA A 6 -36.41 -30.99 20.23
N VAL A 7 -35.57 -30.85 21.26
CA VAL A 7 -34.31 -30.11 21.16
C VAL A 7 -33.35 -30.79 20.19
N ALA A 8 -33.19 -32.11 20.27
CA ALA A 8 -32.33 -32.85 19.33
C ALA A 8 -32.81 -32.73 17.87
N SER A 9 -34.12 -32.72 17.61
CA SER A 9 -34.67 -32.52 16.26
C SER A 9 -34.46 -31.10 15.73
N LEU A 10 -34.54 -30.07 16.59
CA LEU A 10 -34.29 -28.68 16.19
C LEU A 10 -32.82 -28.44 15.83
N PHE A 11 -31.90 -29.02 16.60
CA PHE A 11 -30.46 -28.94 16.29
C PHE A 11 -30.09 -29.71 15.01
N ALA A 12 -30.70 -30.88 14.76
CA ALA A 12 -30.48 -31.64 13.54
C ALA A 12 -30.98 -30.90 12.28
N LEU A 13 -32.16 -30.29 12.34
CA LEU A 13 -32.72 -29.52 11.23
C LEU A 13 -31.90 -28.23 10.94
N SER A 14 -31.42 -27.55 11.98
CA SER A 14 -30.57 -26.36 11.83
C SER A 14 -29.20 -26.70 11.21
N SER A 15 -28.64 -27.87 11.52
CA SER A 15 -27.34 -28.30 10.96
C SER A 15 -27.42 -28.63 9.47
N CYS A 16 -28.53 -29.22 9.00
CA CYS A 16 -28.72 -29.53 7.59
C CYS A 16 -28.99 -28.30 6.71
N ALA A 17 -29.64 -27.26 7.26
CA ALA A 17 -29.88 -26.00 6.54
C ALA A 17 -28.60 -25.16 6.36
N ALA A 18 -27.69 -25.17 7.35
CA ALA A 18 -26.42 -24.47 7.27
C ALA A 18 -25.45 -25.11 6.25
N ALA A 19 -25.51 -26.44 6.08
CA ALA A 19 -24.64 -27.15 5.13
C ALA A 19 -25.00 -26.89 3.66
N GLN A 20 -26.28 -26.68 3.33
CA GLN A 20 -26.71 -26.45 1.95
C GLN A 20 -26.49 -25.01 1.44
N PHE A 21 -26.39 -24.02 2.33
CA PHE A 21 -26.19 -22.61 1.95
C PHE A 21 -24.73 -22.14 1.94
N SER A 22 -23.79 -23.00 2.33
CA SER A 22 -22.43 -22.54 2.67
C SER A 22 -21.39 -22.53 1.54
N ASP A 23 -21.63 -23.15 0.37
CA ASP A 23 -20.48 -23.54 -0.47
C ASP A 23 -20.47 -23.14 -1.96
N SER A 24 -21.56 -22.69 -2.58
CA SER A 24 -21.55 -22.37 -4.03
C SER A 24 -21.62 -20.88 -4.36
N GLU A 25 -22.55 -20.11 -3.77
CA GLU A 25 -22.66 -18.67 -4.03
C GLU A 25 -21.58 -17.86 -3.30
N PHE A 26 -21.21 -18.25 -2.08
CA PHE A 26 -20.20 -17.54 -1.29
C PHE A 26 -18.79 -17.69 -1.87
N THR A 27 -18.49 -18.81 -2.52
CA THR A 27 -17.21 -19.07 -3.18
C THR A 27 -17.09 -18.36 -4.53
N LEU A 28 -18.19 -18.25 -5.29
CA LEU A 28 -18.28 -17.44 -6.51
C LEU A 28 -18.15 -15.94 -6.20
N ALA A 29 -18.95 -15.42 -5.26
CA ALA A 29 -18.90 -14.02 -4.86
C ALA A 29 -17.51 -13.63 -4.33
N ARG A 30 -16.83 -14.54 -3.62
CA ARG A 30 -15.47 -14.31 -3.12
C ARG A 30 -14.40 -14.36 -4.22
N ARG A 31 -14.62 -15.14 -5.28
CA ARG A 31 -13.75 -15.13 -6.47
C ARG A 31 -13.89 -13.83 -7.26
N GLU A 32 -15.12 -13.40 -7.52
CA GLU A 32 -15.38 -12.13 -8.23
C GLU A 32 -14.80 -10.94 -7.47
N LEU A 33 -14.92 -10.93 -6.14
CA LEU A 33 -14.35 -9.88 -5.30
C LEU A 33 -12.81 -9.91 -5.28
N ALA A 34 -12.21 -11.10 -5.37
CA ALA A 34 -10.76 -11.26 -5.47
C ALA A 34 -10.22 -10.82 -6.84
N GLU A 35 -10.91 -11.16 -7.93
CA GLU A 35 -10.56 -10.74 -9.29
C GLU A 35 -10.68 -9.21 -9.44
N ALA A 36 -11.76 -8.61 -8.92
CA ALA A 36 -11.93 -7.16 -8.92
C ALA A 36 -10.85 -6.45 -8.09
N ALA A 37 -10.46 -7.01 -6.94
CA ALA A 37 -9.39 -6.46 -6.11
C ALA A 37 -8.01 -6.59 -6.78
N GLU A 38 -7.77 -7.69 -7.49
CA GLU A 38 -6.55 -7.90 -8.26
C GLU A 38 -6.44 -6.92 -9.42
N GLU A 39 -7.51 -6.70 -10.18
CA GLU A 39 -7.55 -5.72 -11.26
C GLU A 39 -7.29 -4.30 -10.73
N GLN A 40 -7.92 -3.91 -9.62
CA GLN A 40 -7.67 -2.63 -8.96
C GLN A 40 -6.22 -2.49 -8.49
N TYR A 41 -5.64 -3.56 -7.95
CA TYR A 41 -4.23 -3.57 -7.53
C TYR A 41 -3.30 -3.41 -8.72
N LEU A 42 -3.54 -4.11 -9.83
CA LEU A 42 -2.74 -4.02 -11.04
C LEU A 42 -2.80 -2.60 -11.65
N ALA A 43 -4.00 -2.01 -11.73
CA ALA A 43 -4.18 -0.64 -12.18
C ALA A 43 -3.42 0.36 -11.29
N ALA A 44 -3.54 0.25 -9.97
CA ALA A 44 -2.83 1.11 -9.03
C ALA A 44 -1.30 0.91 -9.09
N ARG A 45 -0.85 -0.32 -9.33
CA ARG A 45 0.58 -0.65 -9.49
C ARG A 45 1.15 0.01 -10.74
N ASP A 46 0.45 -0.09 -11.86
CA ASP A 46 0.91 0.46 -13.12
C ASP A 46 0.92 2.00 -13.07
N GLU A 47 -0.09 2.62 -12.46
CA GLU A 47 -0.12 4.06 -12.18
C GLU A 47 1.05 4.49 -11.27
N TYR A 48 1.38 3.69 -10.25
CA TYR A 48 2.55 3.95 -9.40
C TYR A 48 3.86 3.87 -10.18
N ILE A 49 4.02 2.89 -11.07
CA ILE A 49 5.24 2.74 -11.89
C ILE A 49 5.41 3.95 -12.80
N GLU A 50 4.33 4.37 -13.48
CA GLU A 50 4.35 5.54 -14.36
C GLU A 50 4.74 6.81 -13.59
N LYS A 51 4.08 7.06 -12.45
CA LYS A 51 4.37 8.23 -11.61
C LYS A 51 5.80 8.18 -11.07
N ARG A 52 6.27 7.02 -10.61
CA ARG A 52 7.64 6.84 -10.09
C ARG A 52 8.68 7.17 -11.16
N ASP A 53 8.46 6.75 -12.39
CA ASP A 53 9.39 7.01 -13.49
C ASP A 53 9.38 8.49 -13.90
N ILE A 54 8.22 9.16 -13.85
CA ILE A 54 8.13 10.63 -13.98
C ILE A 54 8.94 11.31 -12.86
N PHE A 55 8.82 10.88 -11.61
CA PHE A 55 9.60 11.43 -10.49
C PHE A 55 11.11 11.20 -10.64
N ARG A 56 11.53 10.05 -11.19
CA ARG A 56 12.96 9.81 -11.48
C ARG A 56 13.48 10.74 -12.57
N ARG A 57 12.68 11.05 -13.60
CA ARG A 57 13.07 11.92 -14.73
C ARG A 57 13.03 13.41 -14.39
N ALA A 58 12.02 13.86 -13.65
CA ALA A 58 11.84 15.27 -13.30
C ALA A 58 12.94 15.81 -12.38
N GLY A 59 13.66 14.91 -11.69
CA GLY A 59 14.59 15.30 -10.64
C GLY A 59 13.82 15.70 -9.37
N GLY A 60 14.50 15.60 -8.24
CA GLY A 60 14.01 16.09 -6.96
C GLY A 60 14.24 17.59 -6.78
N ASN A 61 13.45 18.23 -5.91
CA ASN A 61 13.54 19.65 -5.55
C ASN A 61 14.75 19.98 -4.63
N GLY A 62 15.59 18.99 -4.31
CA GLY A 62 16.83 19.13 -3.56
C GLY A 62 18.00 18.40 -4.22
N THR A 63 19.20 18.64 -3.69
CA THR A 63 20.42 17.95 -4.10
C THR A 63 21.16 17.38 -2.90
N CYS A 64 21.76 16.21 -3.10
CA CYS A 64 22.59 15.54 -2.10
C CYS A 64 23.94 16.23 -1.97
N GLN A 65 24.23 16.73 -0.77
CA GLN A 65 25.48 17.41 -0.44
C GLN A 65 26.13 16.75 0.77
N LYS A 66 27.47 16.71 0.76
CA LYS A 66 28.27 16.18 1.87
C LYS A 66 28.03 17.03 3.12
N ALA A 67 27.66 16.39 4.21
CA ALA A 67 27.50 17.01 5.52
C ALA A 67 28.09 16.09 6.59
N GLY A 68 29.24 16.50 7.14
CA GLY A 68 30.00 15.66 8.08
C GLY A 68 30.38 14.31 7.46
N ASN A 69 29.97 13.23 8.14
CA ASN A 69 30.28 11.85 7.78
C ASN A 69 29.28 11.21 6.79
N GLY A 70 28.33 11.99 6.25
CA GLY A 70 27.29 11.45 5.37
C GLY A 70 26.81 12.41 4.28
N MET A 71 25.80 11.96 3.53
CA MET A 71 25.13 12.74 2.50
C MET A 71 23.79 13.25 3.02
N SER A 72 23.57 14.56 2.88
CA SER A 72 22.35 15.24 3.32
C SER A 72 21.65 15.88 2.12
N CYS A 73 20.33 15.74 2.05
CA CYS A 73 19.53 16.42 1.04
C CYS A 73 19.33 17.88 1.46
N ARG A 74 19.59 18.80 0.53
CA ARG A 74 19.41 20.24 0.74
C ARG A 74 18.62 20.86 -0.40
N LYS A 75 17.61 21.67 -0.07
CA LYS A 75 16.88 22.53 -1.01
C LYS A 75 17.24 24.00 -0.78
N TYR A 76 17.20 24.80 -1.83
CA TYR A 76 17.28 26.25 -1.68
C TYR A 76 15.95 26.76 -1.11
N SER A 77 15.99 27.45 0.02
CA SER A 77 14.83 28.13 0.59
C SER A 77 14.87 29.60 0.19
N PRO A 78 13.89 30.12 -0.59
CA PRO A 78 13.85 31.52 -0.96
C PRO A 78 13.62 32.43 0.26
N GLU A 79 12.84 31.97 1.25
CA GLU A 79 12.57 32.70 2.49
C GLU A 79 13.84 32.95 3.31
N LYS A 80 14.67 31.91 3.49
CA LYS A 80 15.90 31.99 4.28
C LYS A 80 17.12 32.40 3.45
N LYS A 81 16.96 32.59 2.13
CA LYS A 81 18.03 32.87 1.16
C LYS A 81 19.24 31.93 1.29
N MET A 82 19.01 30.69 1.72
CA MET A 82 20.07 29.71 1.98
C MET A 82 19.61 28.30 1.67
N ARG A 83 20.57 27.39 1.49
CA ARG A 83 20.30 25.96 1.38
C ARG A 83 19.93 25.40 2.76
N VAL A 84 18.69 24.93 2.89
CA VAL A 84 18.19 24.30 4.10
C VAL A 84 18.28 22.80 3.98
N HIS A 85 18.62 22.15 5.09
CA HIS A 85 18.51 20.71 5.20
C HIS A 85 17.04 20.30 5.18
N CYS A 86 16.71 19.26 4.42
CA CYS A 86 15.34 18.77 4.32
C CYS A 86 15.22 17.26 4.58
N GLY A 87 16.33 16.53 4.75
CA GLY A 87 16.29 15.10 5.02
C GLY A 87 17.56 14.36 4.60
N PRO A 88 17.69 13.07 4.94
CA PRO A 88 18.82 12.25 4.55
C PRO A 88 18.78 11.92 3.05
N CYS A 89 19.97 11.73 2.45
CA CYS A 89 20.06 11.14 1.12
C CYS A 89 20.01 9.61 1.17
N ALA A 90 19.76 8.98 0.02
CA ALA A 90 19.93 7.53 -0.09
C ALA A 90 21.38 7.13 0.27
N LYS A 91 21.57 5.96 0.88
CA LYS A 91 22.88 5.51 1.39
C LYS A 91 23.98 5.49 0.32
N ASN A 92 23.60 5.21 -0.93
CA ASN A 92 24.51 5.12 -2.07
C ASN A 92 24.46 6.37 -2.97
N ALA A 93 23.91 7.49 -2.46
CA ALA A 93 23.75 8.68 -3.27
C ALA A 93 25.08 9.38 -3.54
N SER A 94 25.35 9.74 -4.79
CA SER A 94 26.51 10.53 -5.15
C SER A 94 26.29 12.03 -4.83
N PRO A 95 27.37 12.82 -4.63
CA PRO A 95 27.26 14.27 -4.53
C PRO A 95 26.61 14.87 -5.78
N GLY A 96 25.63 15.75 -5.57
CA GLY A 96 24.87 16.37 -6.66
C GLY A 96 23.68 15.54 -7.16
N GLN A 97 23.52 14.30 -6.70
CA GLN A 97 22.32 13.52 -7.03
C GLN A 97 21.07 14.23 -6.51
N TYR A 98 20.03 14.27 -7.34
CA TYR A 98 18.77 14.85 -6.93
C TYR A 98 18.09 14.04 -5.82
N CYS A 99 17.42 14.74 -4.92
CA CYS A 99 16.69 14.17 -3.79
C CYS A 99 15.40 14.95 -3.52
N LEU A 100 14.42 14.30 -2.91
CA LEU A 100 13.10 14.87 -2.62
C LEU A 100 13.06 15.45 -1.21
N CYS A 101 12.76 16.73 -1.13
CA CYS A 101 12.48 17.50 0.07
C CYS A 101 10.97 17.70 0.22
N ASN A 102 10.24 16.61 0.46
CA ASN A 102 8.80 16.61 0.75
C ASN A 102 8.59 16.69 2.27
N TRP A 103 8.89 17.86 2.82
CA TRP A 103 8.66 18.25 4.21
C TRP A 103 8.06 19.64 4.19
#